data_AF-A0A535EDA4-F1
#
_entry.id   AF-A0A535EDA4-F1
#
_cell.length_a   1.000
_cell.length_b   1.000
_cell.length_c   1.000
_cell.angle_alpha   90.00
_cell.angle_beta   90.00
_cell.angle_gamma   90.00
#
_symmetry.space_group_name_H-M   'P 1'
#
loop_
_entity.id
_entity.type
_entity.pdbx_description
1 polymer ?
#
loop_
_entity_poly.entity_id
_entity_poly.type
_entity_poly.pdbx_seq_one_letter_code
_entity_poly.pdbx_strand_id
1 'polypeptide(L)'
;MQGRLAFATAEAARRQGRFGEIHMALLRARHRDRQDLDDPAVVEKVAEQSGLDLDRLRTDLADPGILNALASDHLEARSKHGVFGTPTFVFTNGAAAYVRLAQQPLNGDAVRILDEIVRIAAGEPSILEIKRPVKPSLD
;
A
#
# COMPACT_ATOMS: atom_id res chain seq x y z
N MET A 1 15.25 -6.93 -5.09
CA MET A 1 14.49 -5.68 -4.87
C MET A 1 13.85 -5.79 -3.51
N GLN A 2 14.15 -4.85 -2.62
CA GLN A 2 13.62 -4.84 -1.26
C GLN A 2 12.09 -4.84 -1.26
N GLY A 3 11.47 -5.68 -0.42
CA GLY A 3 10.03 -5.79 -0.27
C GLY A 3 9.32 -6.69 -1.30
N ARG A 4 10.04 -7.26 -2.27
CA ARG A 4 9.44 -8.14 -3.30
C ARG A 4 8.73 -9.34 -2.69
N LEU A 5 9.31 -9.95 -1.65
CA LEU A 5 8.73 -11.09 -0.96
C LEU A 5 7.41 -10.72 -0.25
N ALA A 6 7.37 -9.56 0.40
CA ALA A 6 6.16 -9.04 1.04
C ALA A 6 5.04 -8.81 0.01
N PHE A 7 5.36 -8.20 -1.14
CA PHE A 7 4.37 -7.99 -2.21
C PHE A 7 3.89 -9.31 -2.81
N ALA A 8 4.78 -10.26 -3.05
CA ALA A 8 4.42 -11.59 -3.56
C ALA A 8 3.52 -12.35 -2.56
N THR A 9 3.81 -12.23 -1.26
CA THR A 9 2.98 -12.82 -0.20
C THR A 9 1.60 -12.18 -0.13
N ALA A 10 1.51 -10.86 -0.30
CA ALA A 10 0.23 -10.17 -0.39
C ALA A 10 -0.59 -10.62 -1.60
N GLU A 11 0.05 -10.82 -2.77
CA GLU A 11 -0.59 -11.36 -3.97
C GLU A 11 -1.10 -12.79 -3.75
N ALA A 12 -0.27 -13.66 -3.19
CA ALA A 12 -0.65 -15.03 -2.85
C ALA A 12 -1.84 -15.05 -1.85
N ALA A 13 -1.82 -14.17 -0.84
CA ALA A 13 -2.93 -14.03 0.08
C ALA A 13 -4.22 -13.56 -0.60
N ARG A 14 -4.13 -12.72 -1.63
CA ARG A 14 -5.30 -12.30 -2.42
C ARG A 14 -5.97 -13.50 -3.08
N ARG A 15 -5.19 -14.47 -3.59
CA ARG A 15 -5.73 -15.76 -4.12
C ARG A 15 -6.44 -16.60 -3.07
N GLN A 16 -6.13 -16.38 -1.79
CA GLN A 16 -6.78 -17.03 -0.65
C GLN A 16 -7.93 -16.17 -0.05
N GLY A 17 -8.21 -14.98 -0.57
CA GLY A 17 -9.21 -14.06 -0.01
C GLY A 17 -8.77 -13.37 1.29
N ARG A 18 -7.46 -13.34 1.59
CA ARG A 18 -6.88 -12.84 2.85
C ARG A 18 -5.94 -11.65 2.69
N PHE A 19 -6.12 -10.89 1.60
CA PHE A 19 -5.25 -9.74 1.30
C PHE A 19 -5.25 -8.71 2.43
N GLY A 20 -6.42 -8.36 2.97
CA GLY A 20 -6.54 -7.31 3.97
C GLY A 20 -5.77 -7.63 5.26
N GLU A 21 -5.90 -8.87 5.73
CA GLU A 21 -5.23 -9.37 6.94
C GLU A 21 -3.71 -9.33 6.77
N ILE A 22 -3.19 -9.93 5.70
CA ILE A 22 -1.74 -10.00 5.49
C ILE A 22 -1.14 -8.63 5.20
N HIS A 23 -1.83 -7.79 4.42
CA HIS A 23 -1.31 -6.49 4.02
C HIS A 23 -1.11 -5.61 5.25
N MET A 24 -2.11 -5.57 6.14
CA MET A 24 -2.00 -4.82 7.38
C MET A 24 -0.97 -5.42 8.33
N ALA A 25 -0.83 -6.75 8.38
CA ALA A 25 0.17 -7.40 9.21
C ALA A 25 1.61 -7.10 8.74
N LEU A 26 1.87 -7.17 7.43
CA LEU A 26 3.18 -6.82 6.84
C LEU A 26 3.52 -5.34 7.05
N LEU A 27 2.56 -4.41 6.87
CA LEU A 27 2.79 -2.99 7.15
C LEU A 27 3.17 -2.74 8.62
N ARG A 28 2.49 -3.40 9.57
CA ARG A 28 2.83 -3.31 11.01
C ARG A 28 4.20 -3.90 11.29
N ALA A 29 4.49 -5.09 10.77
CA ALA A 29 5.78 -5.75 10.91
C ALA A 29 6.94 -4.83 10.46
N ARG A 30 6.81 -4.17 9.31
CA ARG A 30 7.83 -3.24 8.79
C ARG A 30 7.90 -1.92 9.54
N HIS A 31 6.78 -1.23 9.70
CA HIS A 31 6.77 0.18 10.11
C HIS A 31 6.65 0.40 11.61
N ARG A 32 5.97 -0.52 12.31
CA ARG A 32 5.83 -0.47 13.77
C ARG A 32 6.91 -1.32 14.44
N ASP A 33 7.00 -2.59 14.03
CA ASP A 33 7.81 -3.59 14.73
C ASP A 33 9.24 -3.69 14.17
N ARG A 34 9.55 -2.92 13.11
CA ARG A 34 10.88 -2.78 12.48
C ARG A 34 11.49 -4.10 12.00
N GLN A 35 10.66 -5.07 11.65
CA GLN A 35 11.10 -6.36 11.14
C GLN A 35 11.60 -6.24 9.69
N ASP A 36 12.48 -7.17 9.33
CA ASP A 36 12.96 -7.30 7.96
C ASP A 36 12.00 -8.17 7.15
N LEU A 37 11.36 -7.58 6.14
CA LEU A 37 10.43 -8.30 5.27
C LEU A 37 11.12 -8.94 4.06
N ASP A 38 12.44 -8.82 3.95
CA ASP A 38 13.22 -9.61 3.01
C ASP A 38 13.65 -10.96 3.62
N ASP A 39 13.45 -11.18 4.92
CA ASP A 39 13.64 -12.46 5.60
C ASP A 39 12.40 -13.36 5.42
N PRO A 40 12.53 -14.53 4.74
CA PRO A 40 11.42 -15.47 4.56
C PRO A 40 10.79 -15.96 5.86
N ALA A 41 11.57 -16.14 6.92
CA ALA A 41 11.05 -16.62 8.20
C ALA A 41 10.13 -15.58 8.86
N VAL A 42 10.45 -14.29 8.73
CA VAL A 42 9.59 -13.20 9.18
C VAL A 42 8.28 -13.20 8.41
N VAL A 43 8.36 -13.26 7.08
CA VAL A 43 7.16 -13.21 6.22
C VAL A 43 6.27 -14.44 6.42
N GLU A 44 6.84 -15.62 6.56
CA GLU A 44 6.11 -16.87 6.82
C GLU A 44 5.41 -16.83 8.18
N LYS A 45 6.08 -16.33 9.22
CA LYS A 45 5.45 -16.11 10.54
C LYS A 45 4.29 -15.13 10.46
N VAL A 46 4.45 -14.03 9.73
CA VAL A 46 3.38 -13.05 9.53
C VAL A 46 2.21 -13.65 8.73
N ALA A 47 2.51 -14.50 7.74
CA ALA A 47 1.51 -15.25 6.97
C ALA A 47 0.71 -16.23 7.84
N GLU A 48 1.40 -17.02 8.66
CA GLU A 48 0.79 -17.97 9.60
C GLU A 48 -0.14 -17.25 10.59
N GLN A 49 0.35 -16.17 11.21
CA GLN A 49 -0.43 -15.37 12.15
C GLN A 49 -1.62 -14.67 11.50
N SER A 50 -1.50 -14.37 10.20
CA SER A 50 -2.59 -13.87 9.37
C SER A 50 -3.46 -14.98 8.81
N GLY A 51 -3.23 -16.24 9.21
CA GLY A 51 -3.99 -17.45 8.91
C GLY A 51 -3.93 -17.95 7.47
N LEU A 52 -2.89 -17.58 6.71
CA LEU A 52 -2.71 -18.13 5.38
C LEU A 52 -2.45 -19.64 5.46
N ASP A 53 -2.95 -20.37 4.46
CA ASP A 53 -2.47 -21.72 4.19
C ASP A 53 -1.03 -21.61 3.68
N LEU A 54 -0.08 -22.09 4.48
CA LEU A 54 1.35 -21.97 4.20
C LEU A 54 1.81 -22.88 3.05
N ASP A 55 1.20 -24.04 2.87
CA ASP A 55 1.57 -24.95 1.77
C ASP A 55 1.08 -24.38 0.43
N ARG A 56 -0.13 -23.81 0.43
CA ARG A 56 -0.63 -23.04 -0.71
C ARG A 56 0.21 -21.79 -0.95
N LEU A 57 0.60 -21.06 0.09
CA LEU A 57 1.47 -19.89 -0.03
C LEU A 57 2.80 -20.26 -0.71
N ARG A 58 3.47 -21.32 -0.28
CA ARG A 58 4.74 -21.79 -0.87
C ARG A 58 4.57 -22.14 -2.35
N THR A 59 3.46 -22.79 -2.71
CA THR A 59 3.13 -23.12 -4.10
C THR A 59 2.87 -21.87 -4.93
N ASP A 60 2.06 -20.92 -4.41
CA ASP A 60 1.78 -19.65 -5.08
C ASP A 60 3.06 -18.82 -5.27
N LEU A 61 3.97 -18.78 -4.28
CA LEU A 61 5.23 -18.03 -4.39
C LEU A 61 6.18 -18.61 -5.46
N ALA A 62 6.02 -19.88 -5.83
CA ALA A 62 6.76 -20.50 -6.93
C ALA A 62 6.13 -20.23 -8.31
N ASP A 63 4.89 -19.73 -8.36
CA ASP A 63 4.20 -19.41 -9.61
C ASP A 63 4.68 -18.06 -10.18
N PRO A 64 5.26 -18.03 -11.40
CA PRO A 64 5.66 -16.78 -12.05
C PRO A 64 4.48 -15.81 -12.26
N GLY A 65 3.24 -16.31 -12.28
CA GLY A 65 2.02 -15.52 -12.35
C GLY A 65 1.89 -14.48 -11.24
N ILE A 66 2.41 -14.74 -10.04
CA ILE A 66 2.44 -13.75 -8.94
C ILE A 66 3.25 -12.51 -9.36
N LEU A 67 4.43 -12.74 -9.91
CA LEU A 67 5.34 -11.65 -10.29
C LEU A 67 4.84 -10.91 -11.52
N ASN A 68 4.21 -11.62 -12.45
CA ASN A 68 3.57 -11.01 -13.62
C ASN A 68 2.41 -10.10 -13.21
N ALA A 69 1.59 -10.51 -12.24
CA ALA A 69 0.51 -9.67 -11.70
C ALA A 69 1.07 -8.38 -11.08
N LEU A 70 2.07 -8.49 -10.21
CA LEU A 70 2.73 -7.32 -9.60
C LEU A 70 3.37 -6.39 -10.63
N ALA A 71 4.00 -6.95 -11.67
CA ALA A 71 4.57 -6.16 -12.75
C ALA A 71 3.50 -5.43 -13.56
N SER A 72 2.38 -6.10 -13.85
CA SER A 72 1.22 -5.51 -14.52
C SER A 72 0.64 -4.35 -13.71
N ASP A 73 0.38 -4.56 -12.42
CA ASP A 73 -0.13 -3.52 -11.51
C ASP A 73 0.81 -2.31 -11.45
N HIS A 74 2.12 -2.55 -11.35
CA HIS A 74 3.13 -1.49 -11.36
C HIS A 74 3.12 -0.67 -12.66
N LEU A 75 3.07 -1.36 -13.80
CA LEU A 75 3.05 -0.72 -15.12
C LEU A 75 1.76 0.07 -15.34
N GLU A 76 0.60 -0.47 -14.95
CA GLU A 76 -0.67 0.25 -15.02
C GLU A 76 -0.61 1.51 -14.14
N ALA A 77 -0.22 1.38 -12.87
CA ALA A 77 -0.12 2.50 -11.94
C ALA A 77 0.76 3.63 -12.50
N ARG A 78 1.92 3.28 -13.06
CA ARG A 78 2.85 4.28 -13.63
C ARG A 78 2.32 4.89 -14.93
N SER A 79 1.87 4.08 -15.88
CA SER A 79 1.54 4.52 -17.24
C SER A 79 0.20 5.24 -17.34
N LYS A 80 -0.81 4.74 -16.62
CA LYS A 80 -2.19 5.23 -16.68
C LYS A 80 -2.46 6.30 -15.63
N HIS A 81 -1.89 6.15 -14.44
CA HIS A 81 -2.17 7.02 -13.29
C HIS A 81 -0.99 7.92 -12.90
N GLY A 82 0.14 7.85 -13.63
CA GLY A 82 1.30 8.69 -13.35
C GLY A 82 1.94 8.45 -11.99
N VAL A 83 1.72 7.28 -11.37
CA VAL A 83 2.24 6.97 -10.03
C VAL A 83 3.77 7.00 -10.06
N PHE A 84 4.33 7.88 -9.24
CA PHE A 84 5.79 8.02 -9.03
C PHE A 84 6.22 7.71 -7.60
N GLY A 85 5.27 7.53 -6.68
CA GLY A 85 5.55 7.27 -5.26
C GLY A 85 4.32 6.82 -4.48
N THR A 86 4.54 6.38 -3.24
CA THR A 86 3.47 5.89 -2.34
C THR A 86 3.36 6.73 -1.06
N PRO A 87 2.12 6.92 -0.54
CA PRO A 87 0.86 6.48 -1.13
C PRO A 87 0.37 7.43 -2.24
N THR A 88 -0.21 6.87 -3.30
CA THR A 88 -0.96 7.60 -4.33
C THR A 88 -2.39 7.07 -4.34
N PHE A 89 -3.37 7.97 -4.29
CA PHE A 89 -4.78 7.65 -4.37
C PHE A 89 -5.26 7.84 -5.81
N VAL A 90 -6.04 6.89 -6.32
CA VAL A 90 -6.75 7.01 -7.60
C VAL A 90 -8.24 7.11 -7.27
N PHE A 91 -8.89 8.17 -7.70
CA PHE A 91 -10.29 8.46 -7.41
C PHE A 91 -11.22 7.92 -8.50
N THR A 92 -12.52 7.85 -8.23
CA THR A 92 -13.53 7.27 -9.14
C THR A 92 -13.65 7.99 -10.48
N ASN A 93 -13.27 9.27 -10.55
CA ASN A 93 -13.21 10.05 -11.79
C ASN A 93 -11.90 9.88 -12.56
N GLY A 94 -10.99 9.01 -12.10
CA GLY A 94 -9.70 8.73 -12.72
C GLY A 94 -8.58 9.71 -12.34
N ALA A 95 -8.88 10.79 -11.62
CA ALA A 95 -7.85 11.67 -11.06
C ALA A 95 -6.98 10.88 -10.07
N ALA A 96 -5.69 11.23 -9.98
CA ALA A 96 -4.76 10.61 -9.06
C ALA A 96 -3.95 11.66 -8.31
N ALA A 97 -3.69 11.42 -7.03
CA ALA A 97 -2.88 12.31 -6.22
C ALA A 97 -1.97 11.55 -5.25
N TYR A 98 -0.69 11.91 -5.28
CA TYR A 98 0.27 11.55 -4.24
C TYR A 98 -0.04 12.37 -2.99
N VAL A 99 -0.24 11.70 -1.85
CA VAL A 99 -0.58 12.37 -0.59
C VAL A 99 0.36 11.90 0.50
N ARG A 100 1.08 12.83 1.11
CA ARG A 100 1.93 12.55 2.26
C ARG A 100 1.37 13.20 3.50
N LEU A 101 0.94 12.38 4.44
CA LEU A 101 0.53 12.84 5.76
C LEU A 101 1.76 13.07 6.63
N ALA A 102 1.72 14.13 7.43
CA ALA A 102 2.78 14.46 8.40
C ALA A 102 2.87 13.42 9.52
N GLN A 103 1.73 12.85 9.88
CA GLN A 103 1.54 11.85 10.93
C GLN A 103 0.17 11.19 10.72
N GLN A 104 -0.05 10.05 11.38
CA GLN A 104 -1.33 9.36 11.32
C GLN A 104 -2.44 10.24 11.91
N PRO A 105 -3.64 10.30 11.28
CA PRO A 105 -4.80 10.95 11.87
C PRO A 105 -5.13 10.37 13.25
N LEU A 106 -5.34 11.24 14.23
CA LEU A 106 -5.75 10.87 15.60
C LEU A 106 -7.25 11.15 15.79
N ASN A 107 -7.82 10.66 16.89
CA ASN A 107 -9.15 11.06 17.37
C ASN A 107 -10.31 10.88 16.36
N GLY A 108 -10.19 9.95 15.41
CA GLY A 108 -11.24 9.68 14.41
C GLY A 108 -11.24 10.64 13.20
N ASP A 109 -10.27 11.55 13.10
CA ASP A 109 -10.19 12.54 12.01
C ASP A 109 -9.89 11.95 10.62
N ALA A 110 -9.58 10.65 10.54
CA ALA A 110 -9.18 10.01 9.28
C ALA A 110 -10.19 10.23 8.15
N VAL A 111 -11.48 10.12 8.44
CA VAL A 111 -12.55 10.31 7.44
C VAL A 111 -12.61 11.77 6.99
N ARG A 112 -12.61 12.72 7.94
CA ARG A 112 -12.62 14.15 7.63
C ARG A 112 -11.42 14.56 6.76
N ILE A 113 -10.22 14.08 7.10
CA ILE A 113 -9.00 14.36 6.34
C ILE A 113 -9.07 13.73 4.95
N LEU A 114 -9.61 12.52 4.82
CA LEU A 114 -9.80 11.87 3.52
C LEU A 114 -10.79 12.67 2.66
N ASP A 115 -11.89 13.16 3.23
CA ASP A 115 -12.87 13.99 2.51
C ASP A 115 -12.25 15.31 2.01
N GLU A 116 -11.38 15.95 2.81
CA GLU A 116 -10.62 17.13 2.40
C GLU A 116 -9.67 16.83 1.24
N ILE A 117 -8.96 15.70 1.31
CA ILE A 117 -8.09 15.22 0.22
C ILE A 117 -8.90 15.02 -1.05
N VAL A 118 -10.02 14.28 -0.99
CA VAL A 118 -10.88 13.99 -2.14
C VAL A 118 -11.41 15.28 -2.75
N ARG A 119 -11.90 16.21 -1.91
CA ARG A 119 -12.45 17.49 -2.38
C ARG A 119 -11.44 18.27 -3.22
N ILE A 120 -10.19 18.34 -2.78
CA ILE A 120 -9.15 19.07 -3.51
C ILE A 120 -8.66 18.25 -4.70
N ALA A 121 -8.18 17.04 -4.45
CA ALA A 121 -7.45 16.23 -5.43
C ALA A 121 -8.33 15.68 -6.55
N ALA A 122 -9.61 15.42 -6.29
CA ALA A 122 -10.56 14.93 -7.29
C ALA A 122 -11.54 16.01 -7.76
N GLY A 123 -11.81 17.03 -6.94
CA GLY A 123 -12.87 18.00 -7.18
C GLY A 123 -12.43 19.36 -7.73
N GLU A 124 -11.15 19.74 -7.59
CA GLU A 124 -10.66 21.07 -7.99
C GLU A 124 -9.52 20.97 -9.03
N PRO A 125 -9.85 20.86 -10.33
CA PRO A 125 -8.85 20.64 -11.39
C PRO A 125 -7.94 21.84 -11.64
N SER A 126 -8.27 23.03 -11.13
CA SER A 126 -7.41 24.22 -11.29
C SER A 126 -6.19 24.21 -10.36
N ILE A 127 -6.21 23.38 -9.30
CA ILE A 127 -5.08 23.23 -8.37
C ILE A 127 -4.19 22.07 -8.83
N LEU A 128 -3.01 22.39 -9.36
CA LEU A 128 -2.05 21.39 -9.83
C LEU A 128 -1.13 20.87 -8.72
N GLU A 129 -0.66 21.73 -7.81
CA GLU A 129 0.23 21.34 -6.72
C GLU A 129 0.03 22.24 -5.50
N ILE A 130 -0.02 21.63 -4.31
CA ILE A 130 0.10 22.33 -3.02
C ILE A 130 1.38 21.84 -2.34
N LYS A 131 2.43 22.66 -2.39
CA LYS A 131 3.69 22.39 -1.71
C LYS A 131 3.87 23.29 -0.51
N ARG A 132 4.16 22.68 0.64
CA ARG A 132 4.45 23.41 1.88
C ARG A 132 5.97 23.46 2.08
N PRO A 133 6.60 24.64 2.01
CA PRO A 133 8.05 24.76 2.20
C PRO A 133 8.47 24.46 3.64
N VAL A 134 7.56 24.66 4.61
CA VAL A 134 7.75 24.35 6.03
C VAL A 134 6.66 23.38 6.46
N LYS A 135 7.03 22.38 7.28
CA LYS A 135 6.05 21.47 7.88
C LYS A 135 5.14 22.28 8.83
N PRO A 136 3.81 22.20 8.71
CA PRO A 136 2.91 22.89 9.62
C PRO A 136 3.19 22.47 11.07
N SER A 137 3.16 23.45 11.99
CA SER A 137 3.08 23.14 13.42
C SER A 137 1.67 22.65 13.75
N LEU A 138 1.54 21.78 14.74
CA LEU A 138 0.26 21.33 15.27
C LEU A 138 -0.10 22.05 16.59
N ASP A 139 0.58 23.15 16.89
CA ASP A 139 0.31 23.98 18.06
C ASP A 139 -1.09 24.63 18.02
#